data_AF-A0A9P8NY31-F1
#
_entry.id   AF-A0A9P8NY31-F1
#
_cell.length_a   1.000
_cell.length_b   1.000
_cell.length_c   1.000
_cell.angle_alpha   90.00
_cell.angle_beta   90.00
_cell.angle_gamma   90.00
#
_symmetry.space_group_name_H-M   'P 1'
#
loop_
_entity.id
_entity.type
_entity.pdbx_description
1 polymer ?
#
loop_
_entity_poly.entity_id
_entity_poly.type
_entity_poly.pdbx_seq_one_letter_code
_entity_poly.pdbx_strand_id
1 'polypeptide(L)'
;MTKVRKNKANQYPDYVRKTDPGLSKILNEVQVDPAPHLKRWKREKSSMAFVVRMNGLPALQASEEEEILDGIIDDVDYNTLMNAGCFNLPSMKVCWELIKVYFSEVYPSSPILDKDRFMAEYRDLTKGPSILLLQTILFAGAFTCYRRETELDLPFDQITDISFTLYRRARLLLNMGFDLYNAIPLMQSLVIFNSVPSGFGDGDTAYQLKQAITTCCSFGMHLDQSENKQLTDYEKYMYRLIWAQLFITDHSRAIVASFDVTLRRSGCTAKMFTRDELYTLDNVQKDYFLFAYELSLIVEKLASYLDTVTQKMLTGESTLHLSEEAHSLLQGFYISLP
;
A
#
# COMPACT_ATOMS: atom_id res chain seq x y z
N MET A 1 42.66 11.11 29.48
CA MET A 1 41.82 11.81 28.49
C MET A 1 42.30 11.43 27.10
N THR A 2 41.65 10.47 26.44
CA THR A 2 41.98 10.11 25.06
C THR A 2 40.67 10.05 24.30
N LYS A 3 40.39 11.10 23.53
CA LYS A 3 39.19 11.21 22.69
C LYS A 3 39.30 10.19 21.56
N VAL A 4 38.52 9.10 21.66
CA VAL A 4 38.27 8.23 20.51
C VAL A 4 37.33 8.99 19.57
N ARG A 5 37.86 9.46 18.45
CA ARG A 5 37.04 9.89 17.30
C ARG A 5 36.30 8.66 16.79
N LYS A 6 35.01 8.53 17.11
CA LYS A 6 34.13 7.53 16.49
C LYS A 6 33.98 7.88 15.00
N ASN A 7 34.55 7.02 14.16
CA ASN A 7 34.39 7.09 12.71
C ASN A 7 32.93 6.72 12.38
N LYS A 8 32.12 7.67 11.90
CA LYS A 8 30.67 7.51 11.68
C LYS A 8 30.30 6.54 10.54
N ALA A 9 31.28 6.01 9.81
CA ALA A 9 31.06 5.19 8.61
C ALA A 9 30.70 3.71 8.90
N ASN A 10 30.85 3.22 10.13
CA ASN A 10 30.77 1.78 10.44
C ASN A 10 29.40 1.25 10.90
N GLN A 11 28.33 2.06 10.89
CA GLN A 11 27.06 1.70 11.55
C GLN A 11 26.02 0.98 10.67
N TYR A 12 26.18 0.97 9.34
CA TYR A 12 25.13 0.46 8.43
C TYR A 12 25.47 -0.93 7.83
N PRO A 13 24.47 -1.77 7.49
CA PRO A 13 24.65 -3.05 6.78
C PRO A 13 25.35 -2.89 5.43
N ASP A 14 25.97 -3.97 4.92
CA ASP A 14 26.82 -3.93 3.72
C ASP A 14 26.14 -3.38 2.46
N TYR A 15 24.83 -3.55 2.32
CA TYR A 15 24.08 -2.97 1.19
C TYR A 15 23.89 -1.45 1.28
N VAL A 16 23.96 -0.88 2.49
CA VAL A 16 23.99 0.57 2.73
C VAL A 16 25.40 1.13 2.53
N ARG A 17 26.43 0.26 2.58
CA ARG A 17 27.84 0.60 2.32
C ARG A 17 28.25 0.48 0.86
N LYS A 18 27.55 -0.33 0.06
CA LYS A 18 27.80 -0.54 -1.37
C LYS A 18 27.33 0.62 -2.25
N THR A 19 26.50 1.52 -1.72
CA THR A 19 26.15 2.76 -2.41
C THR A 19 27.33 3.71 -2.41
N ASP A 20 27.54 4.40 -3.53
CA ASP A 20 28.50 5.51 -3.66
C ASP A 20 28.47 6.40 -2.40
N PRO A 21 29.62 6.72 -1.76
CA PRO A 21 29.67 7.61 -0.60
C PRO A 21 28.86 8.92 -0.76
N GLY A 22 28.78 9.46 -1.99
CA GLY A 22 27.92 10.61 -2.30
C GLY A 22 26.43 10.29 -2.16
N LEU A 23 26.00 9.14 -2.69
CA LEU A 23 24.63 8.65 -2.62
C LEU A 23 24.20 8.30 -1.19
N SER A 24 25.09 7.67 -0.42
CA SER A 24 24.86 7.37 0.99
C SER A 24 24.63 8.64 1.81
N LYS A 25 25.32 9.73 1.50
CA LYS A 25 25.06 11.04 2.11
C LYS A 25 23.68 11.58 1.75
N ILE A 26 23.29 11.50 0.48
CA ILE A 26 21.98 11.96 -0.01
C ILE A 26 20.86 11.18 0.69
N LEU A 27 20.95 9.85 0.75
CA LEU A 27 19.94 8.94 1.30
C LEU A 27 19.74 9.03 2.82
N ASN A 28 20.67 9.66 3.52
CA ASN A 28 20.70 9.69 4.99
C ASN A 28 20.80 11.11 5.57
N GLU A 29 20.56 12.13 4.74
CA GLU A 29 20.77 13.53 5.10
C GLU A 29 19.88 13.97 6.27
N VAL A 30 18.63 13.52 6.27
CA VAL A 30 17.65 13.89 7.30
C VAL A 30 17.39 12.69 8.21
N GLN A 31 17.49 12.92 9.52
CA GLN A 31 17.24 11.93 10.55
C GLN A 31 15.89 12.24 11.22
N VAL A 32 14.96 11.30 11.14
CA VAL A 32 13.67 11.36 11.83
C VAL A 32 13.85 10.79 13.24
N ASP A 33 13.31 11.46 14.25
CA ASP A 33 13.30 10.91 15.61
C ASP A 33 12.38 9.68 15.65
N PRO A 34 12.89 8.48 15.99
CA PRO A 34 12.06 7.28 16.07
C PRO A 34 11.07 7.31 17.24
N ALA A 35 11.36 8.06 18.31
CA ALA A 35 10.62 7.97 19.56
C ALA A 35 9.11 8.29 19.46
N PRO A 36 8.68 9.34 18.73
CA PRO A 36 7.27 9.61 18.50
C PRO A 36 6.55 8.47 17.76
N HIS A 37 7.19 7.89 16.74
CA HIS A 37 6.62 6.79 15.96
C HIS A 37 6.49 5.51 16.79
N LEU A 38 7.53 5.19 17.58
CA LEU A 38 7.51 4.05 18.51
C LEU A 38 6.47 4.23 19.62
N LYS A 39 6.35 5.44 20.18
CA LYS A 39 5.34 5.75 21.20
C LYS A 39 3.93 5.63 20.64
N ARG A 40 3.69 6.15 19.43
CA ARG A 40 2.42 6.04 18.73
C ARG A 40 2.05 4.57 18.49
N TRP A 41 2.99 3.79 17.96
CA TRP A 41 2.84 2.36 17.77
C TRP A 41 2.47 1.64 19.08
N LYS A 42 3.17 1.90 20.19
CA LYS A 42 2.85 1.35 21.51
C LYS A 42 1.43 1.73 21.99
N ARG A 43 0.99 2.97 21.75
CA ARG A 43 -0.35 3.42 22.15
C ARG A 43 -1.46 2.77 21.31
N GLU A 44 -1.30 2.71 20.01
CA GLU A 44 -2.27 2.09 19.10
C GLU A 44 -2.38 0.58 19.37
N LYS A 45 -1.27 -0.04 19.75
CA LYS A 45 -1.21 -1.43 20.22
C LYS A 45 -2.03 -1.70 21.47
N SER A 46 -1.90 -0.87 22.51
CA SER A 46 -2.76 -0.95 23.70
C SER A 46 -4.24 -0.73 23.36
N SER A 47 -4.53 0.00 22.28
CA SER A 47 -5.91 0.22 21.80
C SER A 47 -6.48 -0.98 21.04
N MET A 48 -5.69 -1.97 20.64
CA MET A 48 -6.17 -3.14 19.90
C MET A 48 -6.76 -4.26 20.78
N ALA A 49 -6.44 -4.28 22.07
CA ALA A 49 -7.23 -5.00 23.08
C ALA A 49 -8.73 -4.58 23.06
N PHE A 50 -9.02 -3.38 22.52
CA PHE A 50 -10.38 -2.89 22.32
C PHE A 50 -10.98 -3.29 20.96
N VAL A 51 -10.19 -3.45 19.90
CA VAL A 51 -10.67 -3.82 18.55
C VAL A 51 -10.84 -5.34 18.39
N VAL A 52 -10.00 -6.16 19.03
CA VAL A 52 -10.21 -7.63 19.11
C VAL A 52 -11.56 -7.95 19.77
N ARG A 53 -12.00 -7.14 20.75
CA ARG A 53 -13.35 -7.22 21.34
C ARG A 53 -14.50 -6.90 20.36
N MET A 54 -14.24 -6.14 19.29
CA MET A 54 -15.27 -5.67 18.35
C MET A 54 -15.59 -6.68 17.23
N ASN A 55 -14.65 -7.57 16.88
CA ASN A 55 -14.81 -8.53 15.78
C ASN A 55 -15.38 -9.89 16.19
N GLY A 56 -15.92 -10.03 17.42
CA GLY A 56 -16.62 -11.24 17.87
C GLY A 56 -15.75 -12.49 18.04
N LEU A 57 -14.41 -12.35 18.01
CA LEU A 57 -13.48 -13.41 18.42
C LEU A 57 -13.53 -13.56 19.95
N PRO A 58 -13.40 -14.78 20.51
CA PRO A 58 -13.34 -14.96 21.95
C PRO A 58 -12.16 -14.15 22.51
N ALA A 59 -12.46 -13.23 23.41
CA ALA A 59 -11.45 -12.39 24.04
C ALA A 59 -10.40 -13.27 24.73
N LEU A 60 -9.12 -13.14 24.35
CA LEU A 60 -8.04 -13.60 25.21
C LEU A 60 -8.06 -12.75 26.49
N GLN A 61 -7.54 -13.28 27.60
CA GLN A 61 -7.48 -12.47 28.82
C GLN A 61 -6.54 -11.28 28.56
N ALA A 62 -6.92 -10.09 29.00
CA ALA A 62 -6.16 -8.86 28.75
C ALA A 62 -4.68 -8.97 29.18
N SER A 63 -4.38 -9.79 30.19
CA SER A 63 -3.03 -10.09 30.66
C SER A 63 -2.21 -10.97 29.69
N GLU A 64 -2.84 -11.93 29.01
CA GLU A 64 -2.18 -12.79 28.00
C GLU A 64 -1.94 -12.00 26.70
N GLU A 65 -2.85 -11.09 26.36
CA GLU A 65 -2.69 -10.16 25.24
C GLU A 65 -1.56 -9.14 25.50
N GLU A 66 -1.52 -8.54 26.69
CA GLU A 66 -0.48 -7.56 27.07
C GLU A 66 0.93 -8.18 27.05
N GLU A 67 1.07 -9.46 27.43
CA GLU A 67 2.34 -10.21 27.41
C GLU A 67 2.80 -10.60 25.98
N ILE A 68 1.88 -10.96 25.08
CA ILE A 68 2.17 -11.14 23.64
C ILE A 68 2.53 -9.81 22.97
N LEU A 69 1.86 -8.74 23.39
CA LEU A 69 2.04 -7.41 22.84
C LEU A 69 3.37 -6.82 23.30
N ASP A 70 3.78 -6.83 24.57
CA ASP A 70 5.01 -6.15 25.00
C ASP A 70 6.32 -6.65 24.34
N GLY A 71 6.30 -7.82 23.68
CA GLY A 71 7.49 -8.46 23.06
C GLY A 71 7.74 -8.24 21.55
N ILE A 72 6.99 -7.39 20.84
CA ILE A 72 7.06 -7.40 19.34
C ILE A 72 8.24 -6.61 18.73
N ILE A 73 8.81 -5.62 19.41
CA ILE A 73 10.04 -4.94 18.95
C ILE A 73 10.98 -4.87 20.16
N ASP A 74 11.95 -5.77 20.20
CA ASP A 74 12.98 -5.76 21.22
C ASP A 74 14.14 -4.80 20.84
N ASP A 75 15.17 -4.73 21.69
CA ASP A 75 16.36 -3.92 21.41
C ASP A 75 17.08 -4.36 20.12
N VAL A 76 16.97 -5.64 19.73
CA VAL A 76 17.58 -6.18 18.51
C VAL A 76 16.83 -5.66 17.28
N ASP A 77 15.51 -5.69 17.29
CA ASP A 77 14.66 -5.16 16.23
C ASP A 77 14.84 -3.65 16.06
N TYR A 78 14.88 -2.92 17.18
CA TYR A 78 15.16 -1.48 17.17
C TYR A 78 16.53 -1.17 16.55
N ASN A 79 17.58 -1.86 16.99
CA ASN A 79 18.91 -1.69 16.41
C ASN A 79 18.95 -2.08 14.93
N THR A 80 18.18 -3.09 14.52
CA THR A 80 18.06 -3.51 13.12
C THR A 80 17.43 -2.41 12.27
N LEU A 81 16.35 -1.78 12.73
CA LEU A 81 15.69 -0.66 12.03
C LEU A 81 16.59 0.57 11.93
N MET A 82 17.28 0.92 13.01
CA MET A 82 18.23 2.03 13.04
C MET A 82 19.41 1.80 12.09
N ASN A 83 20.00 0.60 12.14
CA ASN A 83 21.11 0.24 11.27
C ASN A 83 20.68 0.14 9.80
N ALA A 84 19.43 -0.25 9.50
CA ALA A 84 18.90 -0.21 8.13
C ALA A 84 18.60 1.22 7.63
N GLY A 85 18.61 2.22 8.53
CA GLY A 85 18.30 3.61 8.22
C GLY A 85 16.81 3.84 7.94
N CYS A 86 15.91 3.07 8.54
CA CYS A 86 14.46 3.18 8.30
C CYS A 86 13.87 4.54 8.71
N PHE A 87 14.54 5.24 9.63
CA PHE A 87 14.19 6.58 10.08
C PHE A 87 15.03 7.66 9.38
N ASN A 88 15.77 7.30 8.33
CA ASN A 88 16.56 8.24 7.56
C ASN A 88 15.81 8.56 6.27
N LEU A 89 15.70 9.85 5.97
CA LEU A 89 15.15 10.35 4.73
C LEU A 89 16.27 10.86 3.84
N PRO A 90 16.06 10.84 2.51
CA PRO A 90 16.88 11.60 1.58
C PRO A 90 16.93 13.10 1.93
N SER A 91 17.76 13.87 1.24
CA SER A 91 17.67 15.34 1.29
C SER A 91 16.24 15.82 1.06
N MET A 92 15.84 16.94 1.69
CA MET A 92 14.47 17.46 1.56
C MET A 92 14.10 17.74 0.09
N LYS A 93 15.07 18.23 -0.70
CA LYS A 93 14.89 18.43 -2.15
C LYS A 93 14.50 17.12 -2.84
N VAL A 94 15.26 16.05 -2.59
CA VAL A 94 14.97 14.73 -3.18
C VAL A 94 13.62 14.23 -2.70
N CYS A 95 13.31 14.33 -1.41
CA CYS A 95 12.03 13.87 -0.87
C CYS A 95 10.83 14.52 -1.58
N TRP A 96 10.84 15.85 -1.73
CA TRP A 96 9.73 16.56 -2.36
C TRP A 96 9.61 16.28 -3.86
N GLU A 97 10.72 16.13 -4.58
CA GLU A 97 10.66 15.70 -5.99
C GLU A 97 10.08 14.28 -6.12
N LEU A 98 10.46 13.34 -5.26
CA LEU A 98 9.90 11.98 -5.28
C LEU A 98 8.40 11.99 -4.93
N ILE A 99 7.96 12.80 -3.96
CA ILE A 99 6.54 12.97 -3.63
C ILE A 99 5.77 13.57 -4.81
N LYS A 100 6.34 14.55 -5.50
CA LYS A 100 5.75 15.15 -6.71
C LYS A 100 5.58 14.11 -7.82
N VAL A 101 6.61 13.30 -8.09
CA VAL A 101 6.55 12.20 -9.07
C VAL A 101 5.48 11.18 -8.67
N TYR A 102 5.40 10.81 -7.39
CA TYR A 102 4.36 9.90 -6.90
C TYR A 102 2.95 10.44 -7.21
N PHE A 103 2.67 11.70 -6.88
CA PHE A 103 1.35 12.29 -7.11
C PHE A 103 1.03 12.55 -8.59
N SER A 104 2.03 12.69 -9.46
CA SER A 104 1.80 12.91 -10.89
C SER A 104 1.68 11.62 -11.69
N GLU A 105 2.39 10.55 -11.31
CA GLU A 105 2.49 9.33 -12.12
C GLU A 105 1.84 8.11 -11.48
N VAL A 106 1.93 7.94 -10.15
CA VAL A 106 1.41 6.75 -9.47
C VAL A 106 -0.02 6.97 -9.01
N TYR A 107 -0.24 8.09 -8.29
CA TYR A 107 -1.53 8.44 -7.70
C TYR A 107 -2.71 8.42 -8.67
N PRO A 108 -2.62 8.92 -9.93
CA PRO A 108 -3.78 8.90 -10.84
C PRO A 108 -4.30 7.51 -11.16
N SER A 109 -3.42 6.49 -11.16
CA SER A 109 -3.79 5.09 -11.46
C SER A 109 -4.26 4.32 -10.22
N SER A 110 -3.92 4.79 -9.02
CA SER A 110 -4.23 4.15 -7.74
C SER A 110 -4.44 5.20 -6.65
N PRO A 111 -5.56 5.93 -6.70
CA PRO A 111 -5.76 7.08 -5.84
C PRO A 111 -6.27 6.64 -4.46
N ILE A 112 -5.35 6.22 -3.60
CA ILE A 112 -5.63 5.73 -2.25
C ILE A 112 -5.32 6.74 -1.15
N LEU A 113 -5.05 7.99 -1.51
CA LEU A 113 -4.77 9.08 -0.58
C LEU A 113 -5.67 10.29 -0.82
N ASP A 114 -5.95 11.01 0.26
CA ASP A 114 -6.32 12.42 0.18
C ASP A 114 -5.03 13.24 0.02
N LYS A 115 -4.80 13.78 -1.18
CA LYS A 115 -3.59 14.53 -1.50
C LYS A 115 -3.44 15.76 -0.63
N ASP A 116 -4.51 16.54 -0.44
CA ASP A 116 -4.44 17.80 0.31
C ASP A 116 -4.17 17.52 1.78
N ARG A 117 -4.84 16.50 2.34
CA ARG A 117 -4.58 16.05 3.70
C ARG A 117 -3.16 15.53 3.87
N PHE A 118 -2.65 14.73 2.93
CA PHE A 118 -1.26 14.27 2.97
C PHE A 118 -0.29 15.47 2.98
N MET A 119 -0.46 16.43 2.07
CA MET A 119 0.42 17.60 1.99
C MET A 119 0.37 18.47 3.26
N ALA A 120 -0.77 18.52 3.94
CA ALA A 120 -0.93 19.20 5.23
C ALA A 120 -0.24 18.45 6.38
N GLU A 121 -0.49 17.15 6.52
CA GLU A 121 0.04 16.32 7.61
C GLU A 121 1.56 16.07 7.49
N TYR A 122 2.08 16.02 6.26
CA TYR A 122 3.49 15.79 5.94
C TYR A 122 4.25 17.07 5.56
N ARG A 123 3.72 18.25 5.90
CA ARG A 123 4.42 19.53 5.67
C ARG A 123 5.82 19.56 6.29
N ASP A 124 5.97 18.94 7.45
CA ASP A 124 7.26 18.59 8.05
C ASP A 124 7.41 17.07 7.97
N LEU A 125 8.20 16.58 7.01
CA LEU A 125 8.40 15.15 6.77
C LEU A 125 9.01 14.41 7.96
N THR A 126 9.66 15.14 8.90
CA THR A 126 10.22 14.55 10.13
C THR A 126 9.19 14.35 11.23
N LYS A 127 7.98 14.88 11.07
CA LYS A 127 6.88 14.79 12.03
C LYS A 127 5.61 14.18 11.46
N GLY A 128 5.70 13.62 10.25
CA GLY A 128 4.57 13.00 9.57
C GLY A 128 3.94 11.87 10.39
N PRO A 129 2.64 11.59 10.22
CA PRO A 129 1.92 10.64 11.05
C PRO A 129 2.43 9.20 10.95
N SER A 130 2.85 8.76 9.76
CA SER A 130 3.36 7.42 9.48
C SER A 130 4.67 7.49 8.70
N ILE A 131 5.74 6.96 9.30
CA ILE A 131 7.04 6.83 8.63
C ILE A 131 7.01 5.70 7.58
N LEU A 132 6.22 4.65 7.81
CA LEU A 132 6.03 3.57 6.84
C LEU A 132 5.43 4.10 5.54
N LEU A 133 4.33 4.86 5.63
CA LEU A 133 3.68 5.44 4.47
C LEU A 133 4.60 6.41 3.73
N LEU A 134 5.33 7.25 4.48
CA LEU A 134 6.28 8.18 3.87
C LEU A 134 7.39 7.46 3.10
N GLN A 135 8.06 6.47 3.73
CA GLN A 135 9.09 5.69 3.05
C GLN A 135 8.54 4.96 1.82
N THR A 136 7.29 4.48 1.89
CA THR A 136 6.62 3.79 0.78
C THR A 136 6.29 4.73 -0.39
N ILE A 137 5.86 5.96 -0.11
CA ILE A 137 5.61 6.99 -1.13
C ILE A 137 6.92 7.43 -1.79
N LEU A 138 7.97 7.67 -0.99
CA LEU A 138 9.29 8.01 -1.52
C LEU A 138 9.83 6.89 -2.40
N PHE A 139 9.68 5.64 -1.97
CA PHE A 139 9.99 4.47 -2.78
C PHE A 139 9.23 4.48 -4.11
N ALA A 140 7.91 4.62 -4.10
CA ALA A 140 7.11 4.59 -5.33
C ALA A 140 7.44 5.73 -6.30
N GLY A 141 7.73 6.93 -5.77
CA GLY A 141 8.26 8.04 -6.54
C GLY A 141 9.60 7.68 -7.20
N ALA A 142 10.56 7.20 -6.43
CA ALA A 142 11.90 6.83 -6.92
C ALA A 142 11.82 5.69 -7.95
N PHE A 143 10.97 4.70 -7.67
CA PHE A 143 10.72 3.59 -8.56
C PHE A 143 10.13 4.03 -9.89
N THR A 144 9.43 5.17 -9.97
CA THR A 144 8.79 5.65 -11.22
C THR A 144 9.69 6.58 -12.05
N CYS A 145 10.78 7.08 -11.46
CA CYS A 145 11.74 7.98 -12.12
C CYS A 145 12.42 7.37 -13.36
N TYR A 146 12.39 6.05 -13.56
CA TYR A 146 12.86 5.39 -14.79
C TYR A 146 12.07 5.77 -16.06
N ARG A 147 10.84 6.28 -15.92
CA ARG A 147 9.93 6.52 -17.05
C ARG A 147 9.96 7.95 -17.59
N ARG A 148 10.60 8.92 -16.92
CA ARG A 148 10.62 10.33 -17.34
C ARG A 148 11.86 11.10 -16.87
N GLU A 149 12.13 12.21 -17.54
CA GLU A 149 13.00 13.26 -17.03
C GLU A 149 12.44 13.79 -15.71
N THR A 150 13.28 13.75 -14.68
CA THR A 150 12.96 14.32 -13.36
C THR A 150 13.86 15.52 -13.13
N GLU A 151 13.45 16.43 -12.22
CA GLU A 151 14.31 17.54 -11.78
C GLU A 151 15.44 17.06 -10.84
N LEU A 152 15.52 15.75 -10.59
CA LEU A 152 16.64 15.14 -9.92
C LEU A 152 17.82 15.07 -10.89
N ASP A 153 18.81 15.91 -10.64
CA ASP A 153 20.12 15.87 -11.30
C ASP A 153 20.96 14.70 -10.76
N LEU A 154 20.46 13.47 -10.94
CA LEU A 154 21.08 12.22 -10.47
C LEU A 154 21.19 11.20 -11.62
N PRO A 155 22.32 10.50 -11.74
CA PRO A 155 22.46 9.39 -12.68
C PRO A 155 21.43 8.28 -12.45
N PHE A 156 21.07 7.57 -13.52
CA PHE A 156 20.10 6.47 -13.48
C PHE A 156 20.42 5.38 -12.44
N ASP A 157 21.68 4.97 -12.34
CA ASP A 157 22.13 3.96 -11.38
C ASP A 157 21.92 4.43 -9.94
N GLN A 158 22.11 5.73 -9.68
CA GLN A 158 21.88 6.31 -8.35
C GLN A 158 20.39 6.35 -7.99
N ILE A 159 19.51 6.65 -8.95
CA ILE A 159 18.05 6.61 -8.76
C ILE A 159 17.59 5.17 -8.46
N THR A 160 18.17 4.20 -9.17
CA THR A 160 17.89 2.77 -8.96
C THR A 160 18.29 2.34 -7.54
N ASP A 161 19.50 2.70 -7.10
CA ASP A 161 20.00 2.44 -5.75
C ASP A 161 19.15 3.14 -4.67
N ILE A 162 18.68 4.37 -4.92
CA ILE A 162 17.76 5.09 -4.04
C ILE A 162 16.46 4.30 -3.91
N SER A 163 15.88 3.88 -5.03
CA SER A 163 14.63 3.12 -5.07
C SER A 163 14.73 1.81 -4.30
N PHE A 164 15.79 1.03 -4.51
CA PHE A 164 16.04 -0.21 -3.74
C PHE A 164 16.24 0.06 -2.25
N THR A 165 16.96 1.11 -1.88
CA THR A 165 17.18 1.45 -0.48
C THR A 165 15.87 1.82 0.21
N LEU A 166 15.05 2.66 -0.42
CA LEU A 166 13.75 3.08 0.11
C LEU A 166 12.78 1.89 0.18
N TYR A 167 12.74 1.04 -0.84
CA TYR A 167 11.96 -0.21 -0.82
C TYR A 167 12.29 -1.06 0.39
N ARG A 168 13.59 -1.30 0.65
CA ARG A 168 14.04 -2.13 1.76
C ARG A 168 13.70 -1.54 3.12
N ARG A 169 13.84 -0.22 3.28
CA ARG A 169 13.46 0.50 4.51
C ARG A 169 11.97 0.38 4.77
N ALA A 170 11.15 0.70 3.78
CA ALA A 170 9.70 0.61 3.88
C ALA A 170 9.25 -0.85 4.15
N ARG A 171 9.85 -1.83 3.46
CA ARG A 171 9.52 -3.25 3.65
C ARG A 171 9.92 -3.76 5.03
N LEU A 172 11.05 -3.30 5.56
CA LEU A 172 11.48 -3.67 6.91
C LEU A 172 10.55 -3.07 7.97
N LEU A 173 10.13 -1.80 7.82
CA LEU A 173 9.12 -1.19 8.69
C LEU A 173 7.80 -1.98 8.66
N LEU A 174 7.33 -2.38 7.47
CA LEU A 174 6.12 -3.18 7.29
C LEU A 174 6.25 -4.55 7.99
N ASN A 175 7.36 -5.25 7.77
CA ASN A 175 7.61 -6.57 8.35
C ASN A 175 7.74 -6.53 9.89
N MET A 176 8.22 -5.41 10.44
CA MET A 176 8.28 -5.15 11.88
C MET A 176 6.94 -4.67 12.48
N GLY A 177 5.87 -4.62 11.69
CA GLY A 177 4.54 -4.27 12.17
C GLY A 177 4.34 -2.78 12.50
N PHE A 178 5.10 -1.87 11.87
CA PHE A 178 4.78 -0.45 11.94
C PHE A 178 3.41 -0.18 11.34
N ASP A 179 2.65 0.71 11.98
CA ASP A 179 1.25 1.01 11.62
C ASP A 179 0.31 -0.21 11.61
N LEU A 180 0.69 -1.35 12.22
CA LEU A 180 -0.15 -2.57 12.29
C LEU A 180 -1.58 -2.27 12.78
N TYR A 181 -1.74 -1.25 13.61
CA TYR A 181 -2.99 -0.84 14.24
C TYR A 181 -3.55 0.47 13.68
N ASN A 182 -2.87 1.05 12.70
CA ASN A 182 -3.27 2.26 12.00
C ASN A 182 -3.65 1.85 10.57
N ALA A 183 -4.91 1.43 10.43
CA ALA A 183 -5.40 0.69 9.26
C ALA A 183 -5.16 1.43 7.93
N ILE A 184 -5.37 2.76 7.90
CA ILE A 184 -5.28 3.54 6.66
C ILE A 184 -3.83 3.60 6.12
N PRO A 185 -2.82 4.11 6.86
CA PRO A 185 -1.45 4.15 6.37
C PRO A 185 -0.85 2.78 6.07
N LEU A 186 -1.21 1.76 6.86
CA LEU A 186 -0.79 0.39 6.60
C LEU A 186 -1.34 -0.12 5.28
N MET A 187 -2.65 0.02 5.06
CA MET A 187 -3.28 -0.43 3.84
C MET A 187 -2.84 0.36 2.62
N GLN A 188 -2.66 1.68 2.75
CA GLN A 188 -2.07 2.51 1.70
C GLN A 188 -0.68 2.00 1.30
N SER A 189 0.15 1.69 2.28
CA SER A 189 1.50 1.16 2.03
C SER A 189 1.45 -0.21 1.34
N LEU A 190 0.57 -1.11 1.79
CA LEU A 190 0.36 -2.42 1.17
C LEU A 190 -0.12 -2.32 -0.29
N VAL A 191 -1.04 -1.42 -0.59
CA VAL A 191 -1.50 -1.20 -1.98
C VAL A 191 -0.38 -0.65 -2.86
N ILE A 192 0.44 0.28 -2.35
CA ILE A 192 1.58 0.81 -3.11
C ILE A 192 2.62 -0.29 -3.37
N PHE A 193 2.95 -1.14 -2.39
CA PHE A 193 3.84 -2.29 -2.64
C PHE A 193 3.29 -3.23 -3.69
N ASN A 194 1.96 -3.38 -3.75
CA ASN A 194 1.31 -4.14 -4.80
C ASN A 194 1.37 -3.49 -6.18
N SER A 195 1.86 -2.26 -6.36
CA SER A 195 2.05 -1.69 -7.71
C SER A 195 3.39 -2.07 -8.36
N VAL A 196 4.27 -2.74 -7.60
CA VAL A 196 5.62 -3.05 -8.03
C VAL A 196 5.64 -4.33 -8.89
N PRO A 197 6.28 -4.33 -10.08
CA PRO A 197 6.43 -5.52 -10.90
C PRO A 197 7.19 -6.65 -10.20
N SER A 198 6.87 -7.89 -10.58
CA SER A 198 7.59 -9.08 -10.13
C SER A 198 9.10 -8.94 -10.43
N GLY A 199 9.95 -9.21 -9.45
CA GLY A 199 11.42 -9.16 -9.59
C GLY A 199 12.10 -7.91 -9.02
N PHE A 200 11.38 -6.87 -8.60
CA PHE A 200 11.96 -5.74 -7.84
C PHE A 200 12.20 -6.06 -6.34
N GLY A 201 12.23 -7.35 -5.99
CA GLY A 201 12.44 -7.88 -4.65
C GLY A 201 12.15 -9.38 -4.61
N ASP A 202 12.27 -9.99 -3.43
CA ASP A 202 12.21 -11.46 -3.27
C ASP A 202 10.78 -12.04 -3.19
N GLY A 203 9.74 -11.23 -3.42
CA GLY A 203 8.35 -11.60 -3.13
C GLY A 203 7.50 -11.90 -4.35
N ASP A 204 6.70 -12.97 -4.26
CA ASP A 204 5.63 -13.27 -5.21
C ASP A 204 4.54 -12.19 -5.15
N THR A 205 4.26 -11.56 -6.29
CA THR A 205 3.24 -10.51 -6.44
C THR A 205 1.83 -10.99 -6.10
N ALA A 206 1.51 -12.27 -6.34
CA ALA A 206 0.21 -12.85 -5.99
C ALA A 206 0.07 -12.99 -4.47
N TYR A 207 1.14 -13.42 -3.79
CA TYR A 207 1.19 -13.49 -2.33
C TYR A 207 1.00 -12.10 -1.69
N GLN A 208 1.66 -11.07 -2.21
CA GLN A 208 1.55 -9.70 -1.71
C GLN A 208 0.14 -9.13 -1.85
N LEU A 209 -0.55 -9.46 -2.96
CA LEU A 209 -1.92 -9.04 -3.17
C LEU A 209 -2.86 -9.72 -2.19
N LYS A 210 -2.71 -11.04 -2.02
CA LYS A 210 -3.48 -11.82 -1.05
C LYS A 210 -3.26 -11.34 0.39
N GLN A 211 -2.03 -10.96 0.74
CA GLN A 211 -1.70 -10.34 2.02
C GLN A 211 -2.50 -9.05 2.20
N ALA A 212 -2.48 -8.14 1.22
CA ALA A 212 -3.23 -6.89 1.29
C ALA A 212 -4.75 -7.12 1.42
N ILE A 213 -5.33 -8.01 0.60
CA ILE A 213 -6.76 -8.35 0.68
C ILE A 213 -7.12 -8.89 2.06
N THR A 214 -6.35 -9.84 2.58
CA THR A 214 -6.61 -10.47 3.89
C THR A 214 -6.53 -9.44 5.00
N THR A 215 -5.50 -8.58 5.01
CA THR A 215 -5.35 -7.51 5.99
C THR A 215 -6.50 -6.49 5.91
N CYS A 216 -6.92 -6.12 4.69
CA CYS A 216 -8.05 -5.25 4.44
C CYS A 216 -9.36 -5.83 5.01
N CYS A 217 -9.56 -7.13 4.85
CA CYS A 217 -10.71 -7.85 5.41
C CYS A 217 -10.68 -7.87 6.94
N SER A 218 -9.52 -8.07 7.56
CA SER A 218 -9.36 -8.03 9.03
C SER A 218 -9.75 -6.70 9.66
N PHE A 219 -9.60 -5.59 8.92
CA PHE A 219 -10.07 -4.26 9.35
C PHE A 219 -11.56 -3.99 9.04
N GLY A 220 -12.26 -4.95 8.41
CA GLY A 220 -13.66 -4.78 8.04
C GLY A 220 -13.90 -3.84 6.85
N MET A 221 -12.88 -3.49 6.06
CA MET A 221 -13.04 -2.55 4.93
C MET A 221 -13.92 -3.11 3.80
N HIS A 222 -14.09 -4.43 3.74
CA HIS A 222 -14.99 -5.13 2.81
C HIS A 222 -16.49 -5.01 3.17
N LEU A 223 -16.80 -4.46 4.36
CA LEU A 223 -18.16 -4.32 4.87
C LEU A 223 -18.68 -2.88 4.72
N ASP A 224 -20.00 -2.71 4.75
CA ASP A 224 -20.62 -1.39 4.86
C ASP A 224 -20.37 -0.80 6.26
N GLN A 225 -19.53 0.23 6.32
CA GLN A 225 -19.14 0.94 7.54
C GLN A 225 -19.92 2.25 7.76
N SER A 226 -20.95 2.55 6.94
CA SER A 226 -21.70 3.82 7.00
C SER A 226 -22.23 4.13 8.41
N GLU A 227 -22.80 3.13 9.08
CA GLU A 227 -23.38 3.25 10.43
C GLU A 227 -22.38 3.01 11.57
N ASN A 228 -21.09 2.76 11.26
CA ASN A 228 -20.08 2.52 12.29
C ASN A 228 -19.73 3.83 13.02
N LYS A 229 -20.14 3.94 14.28
CA LYS A 229 -19.92 5.15 15.11
C LYS A 229 -18.48 5.29 15.64
N GLN A 230 -17.65 4.26 15.52
CA GLN A 230 -16.26 4.29 15.97
C GLN A 230 -15.31 4.87 14.91
N LEU A 231 -15.75 4.92 13.66
CA LEU A 231 -14.98 5.49 12.56
C LEU A 231 -15.45 6.91 12.27
N THR A 232 -14.50 7.80 12.04
CA THR A 232 -14.74 9.12 11.47
C THR A 232 -15.24 9.00 10.02
N ASP A 233 -15.89 10.04 9.51
CA ASP A 233 -16.37 10.05 8.13
C ASP A 233 -15.22 9.90 7.12
N TYR A 234 -14.05 10.47 7.44
CA TYR A 234 -12.84 10.25 6.66
C TYR A 234 -12.40 8.79 6.68
N GLU A 235 -12.40 8.12 7.84
CA GLU A 235 -12.01 6.71 7.90
C GLU A 235 -12.95 5.82 7.11
N LYS A 236 -14.28 6.04 7.22
CA LYS A 236 -15.29 5.33 6.42
C LYS A 236 -15.04 5.52 4.92
N TYR A 237 -14.76 6.75 4.51
CA TYR A 237 -14.43 7.08 3.12
C TYR A 237 -13.17 6.32 2.67
N MET A 238 -12.07 6.43 3.43
CA MET A 238 -10.80 5.80 3.08
C MET A 238 -10.88 4.28 3.06
N TYR A 239 -11.59 3.66 3.99
CA TYR A 239 -11.80 2.21 4.03
C TYR A 239 -12.44 1.73 2.73
N ARG A 240 -13.50 2.42 2.30
CA ARG A 240 -14.22 2.09 1.07
C ARG A 240 -13.37 2.36 -0.17
N LEU A 241 -12.61 3.45 -0.20
CA LEU A 241 -11.72 3.82 -1.32
C LEU A 241 -10.60 2.80 -1.50
N ILE A 242 -9.93 2.42 -0.41
CA ILE A 242 -8.86 1.41 -0.39
C ILE A 242 -9.41 0.04 -0.83
N TRP A 243 -10.56 -0.36 -0.30
CA TRP A 243 -11.22 -1.60 -0.70
C TRP A 243 -11.54 -1.64 -2.19
N ALA A 244 -12.14 -0.56 -2.71
CA ALA A 244 -12.46 -0.44 -4.13
C ALA A 244 -11.19 -0.44 -5.01
N GLN A 245 -10.10 0.20 -4.58
CA GLN A 245 -8.83 0.13 -5.30
C GLN A 245 -8.23 -1.29 -5.32
N LEU A 246 -8.32 -2.03 -4.21
CA LEU A 246 -7.86 -3.42 -4.16
C LEU A 246 -8.69 -4.30 -5.10
N PHE A 247 -10.00 -4.10 -5.16
CA PHE A 247 -10.89 -4.77 -6.10
C PHE A 247 -10.44 -4.53 -7.55
N ILE A 248 -10.20 -3.26 -7.93
CA ILE A 248 -9.69 -2.90 -9.26
C ILE A 248 -8.34 -3.56 -9.55
N THR A 249 -7.45 -3.56 -8.55
CA THR A 249 -6.09 -4.09 -8.68
C THR A 249 -6.08 -5.61 -8.89
N ASP A 250 -6.95 -6.35 -8.19
CA ASP A 250 -7.07 -7.80 -8.32
C ASP A 250 -7.61 -8.20 -9.70
N HIS A 251 -8.66 -7.53 -10.16
CA HIS A 251 -9.29 -7.85 -11.44
C HIS A 251 -8.44 -7.43 -12.64
N SER A 252 -7.78 -6.26 -12.58
CA SER A 252 -6.86 -5.85 -13.64
C SER A 252 -5.68 -6.81 -13.80
N ARG A 253 -5.21 -7.42 -12.71
CA ARG A 253 -4.18 -8.47 -12.75
C ARG A 253 -4.66 -9.78 -13.34
N ALA A 254 -5.87 -10.21 -12.99
CA ALA A 254 -6.47 -11.41 -13.56
C ALA A 254 -6.54 -11.32 -15.10
N ILE A 255 -6.87 -10.13 -15.64
CA ILE A 255 -6.87 -9.89 -17.09
C ILE A 255 -5.47 -10.05 -17.69
N VAL A 256 -4.46 -9.41 -17.11
CA VAL A 256 -3.13 -9.25 -17.74
C VAL A 256 -2.30 -10.54 -17.66
N ALA A 257 -2.41 -11.27 -16.56
CA ALA A 257 -1.50 -12.39 -16.27
C ALA A 257 -2.20 -13.76 -16.23
N SER A 258 -3.46 -13.83 -16.66
CA SER A 258 -4.29 -15.05 -16.62
C SER A 258 -4.36 -15.67 -15.22
N PHE A 259 -4.26 -14.85 -14.17
CA PHE A 259 -4.40 -15.30 -12.79
C PHE A 259 -5.87 -15.45 -12.43
N ASP A 260 -6.16 -16.36 -11.49
CA ASP A 260 -7.48 -16.43 -10.87
C ASP A 260 -7.75 -15.14 -10.09
N VAL A 261 -8.98 -14.62 -10.24
CA VAL A 261 -9.49 -13.54 -9.40
C VAL A 261 -9.53 -14.03 -7.95
N THR A 262 -8.79 -13.35 -7.06
CA THR A 262 -8.70 -13.73 -5.65
C THR A 262 -9.88 -13.17 -4.85
N LEU A 263 -10.32 -11.95 -5.17
CA LEU A 263 -11.35 -11.23 -4.44
C LEU A 263 -12.71 -11.47 -5.11
N ARG A 264 -13.55 -12.30 -4.48
CA ARG A 264 -14.96 -12.48 -4.84
C ARG A 264 -15.84 -11.58 -3.96
N ARG A 265 -16.88 -10.95 -4.52
CA ARG A 265 -17.78 -10.10 -3.74
C ARG A 265 -18.69 -10.85 -2.76
N SER A 266 -18.71 -12.18 -2.79
CA SER A 266 -19.45 -12.98 -1.81
C SER A 266 -18.99 -12.65 -0.38
N GLY A 267 -19.90 -12.14 0.46
CA GLY A 267 -19.58 -11.72 1.83
C GLY A 267 -19.09 -10.27 1.96
N CYS A 268 -19.01 -9.52 0.85
CA CYS A 268 -18.66 -8.10 0.85
C CYS A 268 -19.93 -7.25 0.82
N THR A 269 -20.02 -6.24 1.68
CA THR A 269 -21.18 -5.32 1.75
C THR A 269 -20.79 -3.87 1.53
N ALA A 270 -19.51 -3.55 1.36
CA ALA A 270 -19.04 -2.22 0.99
C ALA A 270 -19.72 -1.74 -0.31
N LYS A 271 -20.32 -0.55 -0.26
CA LYS A 271 -21.05 0.05 -1.38
C LYS A 271 -20.09 0.64 -2.43
N MET A 272 -20.51 0.61 -3.69
CA MET A 272 -19.82 1.32 -4.76
C MET A 272 -19.93 2.83 -4.55
N PHE A 273 -18.88 3.57 -4.92
CA PHE A 273 -18.91 5.02 -4.93
C PHE A 273 -19.78 5.56 -6.06
N THR A 274 -20.54 6.60 -5.75
CA THR A 274 -20.99 7.56 -6.75
C THR A 274 -19.87 8.55 -7.08
N ARG A 275 -19.96 9.21 -8.24
CA ARG A 275 -18.98 10.20 -8.69
C ARG A 275 -18.77 11.35 -7.70
N ASP A 276 -19.83 11.76 -7.01
CA ASP A 276 -19.79 12.89 -6.07
C ASP A 276 -19.16 12.52 -4.73
N GLU A 277 -19.28 11.26 -4.32
CA GLU A 277 -18.68 10.77 -3.08
C GLU A 277 -17.15 10.71 -3.15
N LEU A 278 -16.55 10.62 -4.35
CA LEU A 278 -15.09 10.57 -4.56
C LEU A 278 -14.43 11.97 -4.40
N TYR A 279 -14.67 12.64 -3.28
CA TYR A 279 -14.29 14.05 -3.09
C TYR A 279 -12.78 14.31 -3.07
N THR A 280 -11.94 13.30 -2.83
CA THR A 280 -10.48 13.47 -2.83
C THR A 280 -9.86 13.46 -4.24
N LEU A 281 -10.66 13.19 -5.27
CA LEU A 281 -10.21 12.97 -6.64
C LEU A 281 -10.62 14.12 -7.55
N ASP A 282 -9.78 14.46 -8.53
CA ASP A 282 -10.17 15.36 -9.60
C ASP A 282 -11.18 14.69 -10.57
N ASN A 283 -11.77 15.47 -11.48
CA ASN A 283 -12.79 14.96 -12.41
C ASN A 283 -12.30 13.80 -13.28
N VAL A 284 -11.07 13.86 -13.77
CA VAL A 284 -10.51 12.81 -14.66
C VAL A 284 -10.23 11.55 -13.85
N GLN A 285 -9.70 11.70 -12.64
CA GLN A 285 -9.44 10.60 -11.71
C GLN A 285 -10.74 9.91 -11.28
N LYS A 286 -11.81 10.67 -11.02
CA LYS A 286 -13.14 10.12 -10.71
C LYS A 286 -13.63 9.22 -11.84
N ASP A 287 -13.57 9.72 -13.07
CA ASP A 287 -14.07 9.00 -14.24
C ASP A 287 -13.25 7.74 -14.48
N TYR A 288 -11.91 7.84 -14.47
CA TYR A 288 -11.01 6.69 -14.56
C TYR A 288 -11.29 5.64 -13.48
N PHE A 289 -11.42 6.06 -12.22
CA PHE A 289 -11.64 5.14 -11.10
C PHE A 289 -12.97 4.38 -11.23
N LEU A 290 -14.05 5.09 -11.61
CA LEU A 290 -15.36 4.47 -11.81
C LEU A 290 -15.37 3.51 -13.00
N PHE A 291 -14.75 3.87 -14.13
CA PHE A 291 -14.63 2.97 -15.28
C PHE A 291 -13.77 1.75 -14.98
N ALA A 292 -12.66 1.91 -14.25
CA ALA A 292 -11.83 0.79 -13.82
C ALA A 292 -12.59 -0.15 -12.88
N TYR A 293 -13.44 0.39 -12.01
CA TYR A 293 -14.31 -0.40 -11.16
C TYR A 293 -15.39 -1.15 -11.96
N GLU A 294 -16.06 -0.49 -12.90
CA GLU A 294 -17.06 -1.11 -13.78
C GLU A 294 -16.46 -2.24 -14.61
N LEU A 295 -15.28 -2.01 -15.21
CA LEU A 295 -14.54 -3.04 -15.92
C LEU A 295 -14.23 -4.23 -15.02
N SER A 296 -13.88 -3.98 -13.75
CA SER A 296 -13.60 -5.04 -12.78
C SER A 296 -14.84 -5.90 -12.47
N LEU A 297 -16.03 -5.30 -12.43
CA LEU A 297 -17.29 -6.06 -12.31
C LEU A 297 -17.55 -6.94 -13.53
N ILE A 298 -17.22 -6.46 -14.73
CA ILE A 298 -17.33 -7.25 -15.96
C ILE A 298 -16.35 -8.42 -15.89
N VAL A 299 -15.11 -8.19 -15.48
CA VAL A 299 -14.08 -9.24 -15.33
C VAL A 299 -14.51 -10.31 -14.33
N GLU A 300 -15.09 -9.94 -13.18
CA GLU A 300 -15.65 -10.88 -12.20
C GLU A 300 -16.69 -11.79 -12.86
N LYS A 301 -17.58 -11.20 -13.66
CA LYS A 301 -18.63 -11.92 -14.39
C LYS A 301 -18.05 -12.84 -15.46
N LEU A 302 -17.06 -12.38 -16.22
CA LEU A 302 -16.36 -13.18 -17.22
C LEU A 302 -15.62 -14.37 -16.59
N ALA A 303 -15.00 -14.19 -15.43
CA ALA A 303 -14.37 -15.28 -14.69
C ALA A 303 -15.41 -16.37 -14.31
N SER A 304 -16.62 -15.97 -13.89
CA SER A 304 -17.69 -16.95 -13.61
C SER A 304 -18.18 -17.71 -14.85
N TYR A 305 -18.12 -17.08 -16.02
CA TYR A 305 -18.38 -17.75 -17.29
C TYR A 305 -17.30 -18.78 -17.60
N LEU A 306 -16.03 -18.47 -17.39
CA LEU A 306 -14.92 -19.42 -17.58
C LEU A 306 -15.04 -20.65 -16.65
N ASP A 307 -15.42 -20.44 -15.39
CA ASP A 307 -15.71 -21.53 -14.44
C ASP A 307 -16.81 -22.45 -15.01
N THR A 308 -17.90 -21.85 -15.51
CA THR A 308 -19.05 -22.58 -16.09
C THR A 308 -18.68 -23.30 -17.39
N VAL A 309 -17.92 -22.63 -18.27
CA VAL A 309 -17.42 -23.20 -19.53
C VAL A 309 -16.59 -24.44 -19.24
N THR A 310 -15.68 -24.36 -18.27
CA THR A 310 -14.81 -25.46 -17.88
C THR A 310 -15.63 -26.66 -17.38
N GLN A 311 -16.66 -26.42 -16.57
CA GLN A 311 -17.58 -27.49 -16.12
C GLN A 311 -18.37 -28.12 -17.27
N LYS A 312 -18.88 -27.30 -18.21
CA LYS A 312 -19.70 -27.75 -19.34
C LYS A 312 -18.89 -28.44 -20.46
N MET A 313 -17.62 -28.07 -20.64
CA MET A 313 -16.73 -28.79 -21.55
C MET A 313 -16.58 -30.26 -21.14
N LEU A 314 -16.59 -30.56 -19.84
CA LEU A 314 -16.53 -31.93 -19.33
C LEU A 314 -17.80 -32.75 -19.64
N THR A 315 -18.95 -32.10 -19.81
CA THR A 315 -20.24 -32.74 -20.12
C THR A 315 -20.60 -32.69 -21.60
N GLY A 316 -19.81 -32.01 -22.43
CA GLY A 316 -20.06 -31.84 -23.87
C GLY A 316 -21.21 -30.86 -24.19
N GLU A 317 -21.64 -30.05 -23.22
CA GLU A 317 -22.68 -29.04 -23.42
C GLU A 317 -22.15 -27.82 -24.19
N SER A 318 -23.01 -27.22 -25.02
CA SER A 318 -22.67 -25.99 -25.74
C SER A 318 -22.51 -24.80 -24.79
N THR A 319 -21.43 -24.05 -24.99
CA THR A 319 -21.08 -22.85 -24.21
C THR A 319 -21.11 -21.56 -25.05
N LEU A 320 -21.56 -21.62 -26.31
CA LEU A 320 -21.54 -20.49 -27.24
C LEU A 320 -22.26 -19.24 -26.68
N HIS A 321 -23.41 -19.44 -26.03
CA HIS A 321 -24.18 -18.36 -25.40
C HIS A 321 -23.36 -17.57 -24.37
N LEU A 322 -22.45 -18.21 -23.62
CA LEU A 322 -21.59 -17.52 -22.65
C LEU A 322 -20.56 -16.62 -23.34
N SER A 323 -20.04 -17.05 -24.49
CA SER A 323 -19.14 -16.24 -25.32
C SER A 323 -19.86 -15.04 -25.94
N GLU A 324 -21.12 -15.22 -26.39
CA GLU A 324 -21.95 -14.13 -26.91
C GLU A 324 -22.31 -13.11 -25.82
N GLU A 325 -22.67 -13.58 -24.62
CA GLU A 325 -22.90 -12.71 -23.46
C GLU A 325 -21.63 -11.94 -23.07
N ALA A 326 -20.48 -12.61 -23.03
CA ALA A 326 -19.18 -11.98 -22.76
C ALA A 326 -18.87 -10.87 -23.76
N HIS A 327 -19.06 -11.13 -25.06
CA HIS A 327 -18.87 -10.15 -26.11
C HIS A 327 -19.80 -8.95 -25.95
N SER A 328 -21.10 -9.19 -25.68
CA SER A 328 -22.08 -8.13 -25.49
C SER A 328 -21.75 -7.23 -24.29
N LEU A 329 -21.28 -7.80 -23.18
CA LEU A 329 -20.86 -7.02 -22.00
C LEU A 329 -19.67 -6.11 -22.31
N LEU A 330 -18.62 -6.67 -22.93
CA LEU A 330 -17.42 -5.91 -23.28
C LEU A 330 -17.71 -4.83 -24.32
N GLN A 331 -18.55 -5.14 -25.31
CA GLN A 331 -18.98 -4.17 -26.31
C GLN A 331 -19.82 -3.05 -25.69
N GLY A 332 -20.74 -3.39 -24.80
CA GLY A 332 -21.55 -2.41 -24.07
C GLY A 332 -20.69 -1.44 -23.26
N PHE A 333 -19.69 -1.97 -22.54
CA PHE A 333 -18.72 -1.14 -21.82
C PHE A 333 -17.86 -0.28 -22.75
N TYR A 334 -17.37 -0.84 -23.87
CA TYR A 334 -16.59 -0.05 -24.82
C TYR A 334 -17.38 1.13 -25.39
N ILE A 335 -18.68 0.95 -25.63
CA ILE A 335 -19.57 2.01 -26.13
C ILE A 335 -19.90 3.05 -25.04
N SER A 336 -19.86 2.67 -23.75
CA SER A 336 -20.12 3.60 -22.63
C SER A 336 -18.92 4.50 -22.29
N LEU A 337 -17.73 4.18 -22.81
CA LEU A 337 -16.55 5.02 -22.64
C LEU A 337 -16.72 6.36 -23.37
N PRO A 338 -16.29 7.48 -22.76
CA PRO A 338 -16.49 8.83 -23.28
C PRO A 338 -15.64 9.18 -24.51
#